data_AF-A0A2S9Z231-F1
#
_entry.id   AF-A0A2S9Z231-F1
#
_cell.length_a   1.000
_cell.length_b   1.000
_cell.length_c   1.000
_cell.angle_alpha   90.00
_cell.angle_beta   90.00
_cell.angle_gamma   90.00
#
_symmetry.space_group_name_H-M   'P 1'
#
loop_
_entity.id
_entity.type
_entity.pdbx_description
1 polymer ?
#
loop_
_entity_poly.entity_id
_entity_poly.type
_entity_poly.pdbx_seq_one_letter_code
_entity_poly.pdbx_strand_id
1 'polypeptide(L)' 'MLFLRPSGTSCADLARATGLSEKLLTAFIDGDVHVNEYLAFRLADHFGTTAAYWIGLQRRWEHR' A
#
# COMPACT_ATOMS: atom_id res chain seq x y z
N MET A 1 1.44 12.05 0.74
CA MET A 1 2.55 11.24 0.20
C MET A 1 2.44 11.11 -1.32
N LEU A 2 3.58 11.13 -2.01
CA LEU A 2 3.76 11.36 -3.45
C LEU A 2 3.97 10.05 -4.24
N PHE A 3 3.07 9.07 -4.13
CA PHE A 3 3.15 7.83 -4.94
C PHE A 3 1.88 7.51 -5.74
N LEU A 4 0.74 8.15 -5.46
CA LEU A 4 -0.52 7.96 -6.22
C LEU A 4 -0.86 9.11 -7.18
N ARG A 5 -0.08 10.20 -7.16
CA ARG A 5 -0.31 11.35 -8.03
C ARG A 5 0.16 11.21 -9.49
N PRO A 6 1.13 10.36 -9.89
CA PRO A 6 1.54 10.34 -11.30
C PRO A 6 0.71 9.38 -12.17
N SER A 7 -0.16 8.51 -11.62
CA SER A 7 -0.89 7.49 -12.40
C SER A 7 -2.39 7.74 -12.58
N GLY A 8 -2.96 8.76 -11.92
CA GLY A 8 -4.41 9.04 -12.00
C GLY A 8 -5.32 7.94 -11.43
N THR A 9 -4.75 6.99 -10.68
CA THR A 9 -5.45 5.81 -10.17
C THR A 9 -6.13 6.14 -8.84
N SER A 10 -7.46 6.03 -8.77
CA SER A 10 -8.21 6.24 -7.54
C SER A 10 -7.95 5.12 -6.54
N CYS A 11 -8.13 5.36 -5.24
CA CYS A 11 -8.14 4.30 -4.22
C CYS A 11 -9.15 3.19 -4.58
N ALA A 12 -10.23 3.57 -5.26
CA ALA A 12 -11.24 2.64 -5.79
C ALA A 12 -10.69 1.69 -6.86
N ASP A 13 -9.88 2.20 -7.78
CA ASP A 13 -9.28 1.39 -8.83
C ASP A 13 -8.24 0.45 -8.24
N LEU A 14 -7.45 0.95 -7.29
CA LEU A 14 -6.45 0.14 -6.59
C LEU A 14 -7.13 -0.93 -5.72
N ALA A 15 -8.25 -0.61 -5.06
CA ALA A 15 -9.06 -1.57 -4.32
C ALA A 15 -9.57 -2.69 -5.22
N ARG A 16 -10.12 -2.34 -6.40
CA ARG A 16 -10.57 -3.32 -7.39
C ARG A 16 -9.42 -4.19 -7.92
N ALA A 17 -8.25 -3.61 -8.14
CA ALA A 17 -7.12 -4.33 -8.70
C ALA A 17 -6.40 -5.24 -7.69
N THR A 18 -6.37 -4.85 -6.41
CA THR A 18 -5.70 -5.61 -5.33
C THR A 18 -6.65 -6.53 -4.56
N GLY A 19 -7.96 -6.32 -4.67
CA GLY A 19 -8.97 -6.97 -3.84
C GLY A 19 -8.99 -6.48 -2.38
N LEU A 20 -8.27 -5.40 -2.08
CA LEU A 20 -8.27 -4.75 -0.77
C LEU A 20 -9.46 -3.79 -0.66
N SER A 21 -9.90 -3.47 0.55
CA SER A 21 -10.96 -2.48 0.73
C SER A 21 -10.41 -1.06 0.51
N GLU A 22 -11.22 -0.19 -0.10
CA GLU A 22 -10.86 1.24 -0.25
C GLU A 22 -10.50 1.87 1.08
N LYS A 23 -11.26 1.56 2.15
CA LYS A 23 -10.99 2.07 3.50
C LYS A 23 -9.60 1.68 4.00
N LEU A 24 -9.17 0.45 3.75
CA LEU A 24 -7.84 -0.03 4.13
C LEU A 24 -6.74 0.66 3.32
N LEU A 25 -6.97 0.88 2.03
CA LEU A 25 -6.03 1.61 1.17
C LEU A 25 -5.94 3.09 1.55
N THR A 26 -7.06 3.75 1.83
CA THR A 26 -7.07 5.14 2.32
C THR A 26 -6.31 5.25 3.63
N ALA A 27 -6.59 4.40 4.62
CA ALA A 27 -5.85 4.39 5.87
C ALA A 27 -4.35 4.07 5.69
N PHE A 28 -4.00 3.21 4.73
CA PHE A 28 -2.60 2.95 4.37
C PHE A 28 -1.92 4.20 3.75
N ILE A 29 -2.62 4.93 2.88
CA ILE A 29 -2.12 6.17 2.25
C ILE A 29 -1.96 7.29 3.27
N ASP A 30 -2.89 7.35 4.23
CA ASP A 30 -2.86 8.33 5.32
C ASP A 30 -1.82 7.95 6.39
N GLY A 31 -1.32 6.71 6.36
CA GLY A 31 -0.33 6.20 7.32
C GLY A 31 -0.93 5.69 8.63
N ASP A 32 -2.26 5.59 8.71
CA ASP A 32 -3.02 5.15 9.88
C ASP A 32 -3.06 3.61 10.03
N VAL A 33 -2.55 2.88 9.05
CA VAL A 33 -2.51 1.40 9.06
C VAL A 33 -1.08 0.89 8.96
N HIS A 34 -0.75 -0.06 9.84
CA HIS A 34 0.46 -0.84 9.76
C HIS A 34 0.41 -1.84 8.60
N VAL A 35 1.46 -1.88 7.79
CA VAL A 35 1.61 -2.84 6.70
C VAL A 35 1.92 -4.23 7.26
N ASN A 36 0.90 -5.08 7.36
CA ASN A 36 1.08 -6.49 7.69
C ASN A 36 1.49 -7.33 6.47
N GLU A 37 1.87 -8.59 6.69
CA GLU A 37 2.34 -9.50 5.63
C GLU A 37 1.30 -9.69 4.51
N TYR A 38 0.01 -9.72 4.85
CA TYR A 38 -1.08 -9.84 3.89
C TYR A 38 -1.18 -8.61 2.96
N LEU A 39 -1.10 -7.41 3.54
CA LEU A 39 -1.11 -6.16 2.78
C LEU A 39 0.13 -6.05 1.89
N ALA A 40 1.30 -6.38 2.45
CA ALA A 40 2.56 -6.39 1.72
C ALA A 40 2.53 -7.36 0.53
N PHE A 41 1.94 -8.55 0.69
CA PHE A 41 1.79 -9.52 -0.40
C PHE A 41 0.88 -9.00 -1.52
N ARG A 42 -0.28 -8.42 -1.18
CA ARG A 42 -1.23 -7.86 -2.17
C ARG A 42 -0.64 -6.68 -2.94
N LEU A 43 0.10 -5.83 -2.25
CA LEU A 43 0.81 -4.71 -2.87
C LEU A 43 1.98 -5.21 -3.74
N ALA A 44 2.71 -6.21 -3.30
CA ALA A 44 3.80 -6.83 -4.06
C ALA A 44 3.29 -7.43 -5.38
N ASP A 45 2.23 -8.23 -5.31
CA ASP A 45 1.59 -8.86 -6.46
C ASP A 45 1.10 -7.81 -7.49
N HIS A 46 0.42 -6.76 -7.01
CA HIS A 46 -0.12 -5.73 -7.88
C HIS A 46 0.96 -4.82 -8.51
N PHE A 47 1.96 -4.39 -7.72
CA PHE A 47 2.98 -3.45 -8.18
C PHE A 47 4.22 -4.14 -8.79
N GLY A 48 4.24 -5.48 -8.88
CA GLY A 48 5.41 -6.22 -9.36
C GLY A 48 6.64 -6.06 -8.46
N THR A 49 6.42 -5.85 -7.17
CA THR A 49 7.47 -5.68 -6.16
C THR A 49 7.53 -6.89 -5.23
N THR A 50 8.26 -6.81 -4.10
CA THR A 50 8.34 -7.90 -3.12
C THR A 50 7.69 -7.49 -1.80
N ALA A 51 7.10 -8.44 -1.07
CA ALA A 51 6.52 -8.15 0.25
C ALA A 51 7.57 -7.58 1.23
N ALA A 52 8.82 -8.05 1.13
CA ALA A 52 9.94 -7.54 1.92
C ALA A 52 10.23 -6.06 1.67
N TYR A 53 10.02 -5.56 0.44
CA TYR A 53 10.15 -4.14 0.13
C TYR A 53 9.17 -3.29 0.94
N TRP A 54 7.89 -3.69 0.99
CA TRP A 54 6.84 -2.97 1.72
C TRP A 54 7.05 -3.03 3.24
N ILE A 55 7.47 -4.17 3.78
CA ILE A 55 7.80 -4.31 5.21
C ILE A 55 9.02 -3.46 5.56
N GLY A 56 10.04 -3.43 4.70
CA GLY A 56 11.21 -2.57 4.87
C GLY A 56 10.85 -1.08 4.85
N LEU A 57 9.90 -0.69 4.00
CA LEU A 57 9.35 0.66 3.97
C LEU A 57 8.67 1.01 5.31
N GLN A 58 7.77 0.14 5.80
CA GLN A 58 7.08 0.32 7.08
C GLN A 58 8.06 0.52 8.25
N ARG A 59 9.07 -0.33 8.37
CA ARG A 59 10.11 -0.21 9.42
C ARG A 59 10.82 1.14 9.37
N ARG A 60 11.09 1.66 8.17
CA ARG A 60 11.71 2.97 7.99
C ARG A 60 10.79 4.13 8.37
N TRP A 61 9.48 3.98 8.21
CA TRP A 61 8.47 4.97 8.63
C TRP A 61 8.25 4.98 10.14
N GLU A 62 8.27 3.83 10.82
CA GLU A 62 8.14 3.74 12.28
C GLU A 62 9.34 4.30 13.04
N HIS A 63 10.52 4.28 12.42
CA HIS A 63 11.75 4.84 12.98
C HIS A 63 11.91 6.35 12.73
N ARG A 64 10.86 7.05 12.29
CA ARG A 64 10.87 8.49 12.00
C ARG A 64 9.99 9.27 12.96
#